data_AF-A0A7H9B247-F1
#
_entry.id   AF-A0A7H9B247-F1
#
_cell.length_a   1.000
_cell.length_b   1.000
_cell.length_c   1.000
_cell.angle_alpha   90.00
_cell.angle_beta   90.00
_cell.angle_gamma   90.00
#
_symmetry.space_group_name_H-M   'P 1'
#
loop_
_entity.id
_entity.type
_entity.pdbx_description
1 polymer ?
#
loop_
_entity_poly.entity_id
_entity_poly.type
_entity_poly.pdbx_seq_one_letter_code
_entity_poly.pdbx_strand_id
1 'polypeptide(L)'
;MLKHVFKPTYASLITVRRIKTLHTPVFTTDNNFTKSALLEGVRLLDDILNSSSHENTLLYTSKYMSKPQLITSENQIQMQHVIREFLDRWQIEEASMNRYPIDVRKKLGKIGLQLYLGCNDMNLSPIGTTLTRILMEQYNRCPERETLEGIQRSINLVRAILKQNKLIIRDKKSINALVEKMTNTEKDCATLRRALQAVDYKLVSDETIRIVKGRKTFDELELSKGWRFPAGLFDTNEAYSRSIGLPEKKLIDVSEDMLVLVFDGTLRDANKILPTINYASKIEKSLLLIINGDCVGDALMSITINNNKNKRKGNKSKTLIIKYNSAANGNLSLQENNDLIKFLKLPKGFGSIYSPEFSSYVPSKMCSDLYYGKLESIKATNGEAFLYNSMDWKNQDSENKFLQVTVTLRIGGHSEFEINHRRAHLDNLINNILCVGLSDGFVPTYGVALAKTIPSIDALKKNERNLKVRGALDSCITAFSAPMEIAMKNAYGYSRFEISKIVSETIESRDFLSAKIEADSAEVQNFADLGFLEPWKKLDQCLANVLSFVRLLDSCQYIVARVFEKPKKGGK
;
A
#
# COMPACT_ATOMS: atom_id res chain seq x y z
N MET A 1 32.20 45.55 57.12
CA MET A 1 33.19 44.52 56.71
C MET A 1 32.67 43.20 57.23
N LEU A 2 32.48 42.10 56.49
CA LEU A 2 32.78 41.72 55.12
C LEU A 2 31.68 40.74 54.64
N LYS A 3 31.27 40.92 53.39
CA LYS A 3 30.45 39.99 52.60
C LYS A 3 31.22 38.68 52.40
N HIS A 4 30.55 37.54 52.58
CA HIS A 4 30.78 36.38 51.72
C HIS A 4 29.43 35.91 51.17
N VAL A 5 29.24 36.22 49.89
CA VAL A 5 28.12 35.81 49.05
C VAL A 5 28.53 34.47 48.43
N PHE A 6 27.88 33.38 48.81
CA PHE A 6 27.82 32.18 47.97
C PHE A 6 26.54 32.26 47.13
N LYS A 7 26.71 32.46 45.83
CA LYS A 7 25.63 32.32 44.83
C LYS A 7 25.20 30.86 44.77
N PRO A 8 23.89 30.52 44.81
CA PRO A 8 23.45 29.23 44.35
C PRO A 8 23.53 29.22 42.81
N THR A 9 24.30 28.27 42.29
CA THR A 9 24.34 27.91 40.88
C THR A 9 22.93 27.56 40.40
N TYR A 10 22.44 28.24 39.35
CA TYR A 10 21.22 27.88 38.64
C TYR A 10 21.38 26.47 38.04
N ALA A 11 20.93 25.45 38.78
CA ALA A 11 20.62 24.17 38.19
C ALA A 11 19.40 24.40 37.29
N SER A 12 19.59 24.25 35.98
CA SER A 12 18.49 24.25 35.02
C SER A 12 17.41 23.27 35.49
N LEU A 13 16.24 23.79 35.84
CA LEU A 13 15.05 23.00 36.14
C LEU A 13 14.68 22.22 34.87
N ILE A 14 15.19 21.00 34.74
CA ILE A 14 14.72 20.04 33.75
C ILE A 14 13.28 19.76 34.12
N THR A 15 12.34 20.26 33.31
CA THR A 15 10.91 19.98 33.45
C THR A 15 10.67 18.51 33.09
N VAL A 16 10.82 17.62 34.08
CA VAL A 16 10.53 16.20 33.92
C VAL A 16 9.01 16.03 33.92
N ARG A 17 8.42 15.79 32.74
CA ARG A 17 7.03 15.31 32.64
C ARG A 17 6.99 13.88 33.21
N ARG A 18 6.39 13.69 34.38
CA ARG A 18 6.20 12.37 34.98
C ARG A 18 4.79 11.87 34.66
N ILE A 19 4.70 10.66 34.11
CA ILE A 19 3.44 9.92 33.99
C ILE A 19 3.29 9.09 35.27
N LYS A 20 2.25 9.35 36.07
CA LYS A 20 1.94 8.56 37.27
C LYS A 20 0.95 7.47 36.85
N THR A 21 1.44 6.25 36.61
CA THR A 21 0.59 5.11 36.26
C THR A 21 0.60 4.08 37.39
N LEU A 22 -0.55 3.85 38.02
CA LEU A 22 -0.71 2.80 39.04
C LEU A 22 -0.54 1.39 38.45
N HIS A 23 -0.95 1.18 37.19
CA HIS A 23 -1.01 -0.15 36.57
C HIS A 23 -0.48 -0.22 35.13
N THR A 24 -0.09 0.90 34.51
CA THR A 24 0.41 0.91 33.13
C THR A 24 1.92 0.59 33.13
N PRO A 25 2.34 -0.53 32.52
CA PRO A 25 3.74 -0.87 32.41
C PRO A 25 4.44 0.11 31.45
N VAL A 26 5.59 0.60 31.92
CA VAL A 26 6.52 1.42 31.15
C VAL A 26 7.81 0.62 31.02
N PHE A 27 8.26 0.42 29.80
CA PHE A 27 9.49 -0.30 29.49
C PHE A 27 10.52 0.66 28.96
N THR A 28 11.76 0.53 29.42
CA THR A 28 12.90 1.26 28.86
C THR A 28 13.49 0.46 27.70
N THR A 29 13.86 1.15 26.63
CA THR A 29 14.57 0.52 25.51
C THR A 29 16.04 0.32 25.81
N ASP A 30 16.65 0.98 26.80
CA ASP A 30 18.02 0.68 27.25
C ASP A 30 18.21 -0.78 27.66
N ASN A 31 17.13 -1.45 28.07
CA ASN A 31 17.15 -2.87 28.39
C ASN A 31 17.16 -3.73 27.11
N ASN A 32 18.20 -4.54 26.94
CA ASN A 32 18.34 -5.48 25.83
C ASN A 32 17.15 -6.47 25.74
N PHE A 33 16.57 -6.87 26.88
CA PHE A 33 15.35 -7.70 26.89
C PHE A 33 14.21 -7.00 26.16
N THR A 34 13.97 -5.71 26.44
CA THR A 34 12.90 -4.94 25.80
C THR A 34 13.13 -4.83 24.30
N LYS A 35 14.37 -4.50 23.87
CA LYS A 35 14.70 -4.39 22.44
C LYS A 35 14.51 -5.72 21.71
N SER A 36 14.97 -6.83 22.31
CA SER A 36 14.82 -8.17 21.73
C SER A 36 13.35 -8.60 21.67
N ALA A 37 12.57 -8.32 22.72
CA ALA A 37 11.14 -8.65 22.77
C ALA A 37 10.33 -7.88 21.72
N LEU A 38 10.65 -6.60 21.44
CA LEU A 38 10.01 -5.84 20.37
C LEU A 38 10.20 -6.48 18.99
N LEU A 39 11.35 -7.10 18.74
CA LEU A 39 11.64 -7.73 17.46
C LEU A 39 10.95 -9.09 17.27
N GLU A 40 10.39 -9.70 18.31
CA GLU A 40 9.82 -11.04 18.18
C GLU A 40 8.64 -11.13 17.22
N GLY A 41 7.75 -10.15 17.23
CA GLY A 41 6.65 -10.13 16.29
C GLY A 41 7.14 -9.92 14.84
N VAL A 42 8.23 -9.16 14.65
CA VAL A 42 8.88 -8.99 13.35
C VAL A 42 9.58 -10.27 12.90
N ARG A 43 10.25 -10.99 13.81
CA ARG A 43 10.85 -12.31 13.54
C ARG A 43 9.80 -13.32 13.11
N LEU A 44 8.71 -13.42 13.85
CA LEU A 44 7.61 -14.31 13.50
C LEU A 44 7.03 -13.97 12.12
N LEU A 45 6.86 -12.68 11.82
CA LEU A 45 6.42 -12.25 10.49
C LEU A 45 7.45 -12.63 9.41
N ASP A 46 8.74 -12.43 9.66
CA ASP A 46 9.82 -12.81 8.74
C ASP A 46 9.78 -14.31 8.42
N ASP A 47 9.63 -15.15 9.44
CA ASP A 47 9.51 -16.60 9.29
C ASP A 47 8.29 -16.98 8.45
N ILE A 48 7.13 -16.36 8.70
CA ILE A 48 5.88 -16.61 7.96
C ILE A 48 6.04 -16.22 6.48
N LEU A 49 6.57 -15.02 6.21
CA LEU A 49 6.70 -14.51 4.85
C LEU A 49 7.72 -15.30 4.04
N ASN A 50 8.86 -15.64 4.64
CA ASN A 50 9.89 -16.44 3.97
C ASN A 50 9.43 -17.88 3.76
N SER A 51 8.73 -18.49 4.73
CA SER A 51 8.21 -19.87 4.58
C SER A 51 7.10 -19.99 3.54
N SER A 52 6.58 -18.88 3.01
CA SER A 52 5.54 -18.82 1.98
C SER A 52 5.95 -18.03 0.74
N SER A 53 7.26 -17.84 0.56
CA SER A 53 7.84 -17.16 -0.61
C SER A 53 8.23 -18.15 -1.71
N HIS A 54 8.22 -17.67 -2.96
CA HIS A 54 8.54 -18.44 -4.15
C HIS A 54 7.65 -19.69 -4.27
N GLU A 55 8.24 -20.89 -4.38
CA GLU A 55 7.52 -22.15 -4.59
C GLU A 55 6.80 -22.68 -3.34
N ASN A 56 6.92 -22.00 -2.19
CA ASN A 56 6.27 -22.40 -0.96
C ASN A 56 4.93 -21.68 -0.74
N THR A 57 3.99 -22.38 -0.10
CA THR A 57 2.65 -21.83 0.20
C THR A 57 2.29 -22.01 1.66
N LEU A 58 1.54 -21.05 2.21
CA LEU A 58 0.95 -21.09 3.54
C LEU A 58 -0.47 -21.64 3.48
N LEU A 59 -0.78 -22.61 4.34
CA LEU A 59 -2.15 -23.06 4.57
C LEU A 59 -2.83 -22.16 5.61
N TYR A 60 -3.88 -21.45 5.22
CA TYR A 60 -4.58 -20.50 6.08
C TYR A 60 -6.09 -20.74 6.11
N THR A 61 -6.69 -20.66 7.31
CA THR A 61 -8.13 -20.73 7.51
C THR A 61 -8.60 -19.51 8.31
N SER A 62 -9.45 -18.69 7.70
CA SER A 62 -10.11 -17.58 8.41
C SER A 62 -11.21 -18.12 9.33
N LYS A 63 -11.65 -17.28 10.28
CA LYS A 63 -12.72 -17.65 11.23
C LYS A 63 -14.04 -18.01 10.53
N TYR A 64 -14.29 -17.46 9.33
CA TYR A 64 -15.55 -17.58 8.62
C TYR A 64 -15.49 -18.55 7.43
N MET A 65 -14.35 -19.22 7.22
CA MET A 65 -14.15 -20.19 6.14
C MET A 65 -14.20 -21.61 6.67
N SER A 66 -14.97 -22.47 5.99
CA SER A 66 -15.07 -23.90 6.32
C SER A 66 -13.93 -24.74 5.73
N LYS A 67 -13.16 -24.19 4.78
CA LYS A 67 -12.04 -24.86 4.12
C LYS A 67 -10.79 -23.97 4.14
N PRO A 68 -9.60 -24.55 4.34
CA PRO A 68 -8.35 -23.80 4.27
C PRO A 68 -8.07 -23.34 2.83
N GLN A 69 -7.27 -22.29 2.71
CA GLN A 69 -6.78 -21.74 1.45
C GLN A 69 -5.25 -21.77 1.41
N LEU A 70 -4.69 -21.91 0.22
CA LEU A 70 -3.25 -21.75 -0.03
C LEU A 70 -2.98 -20.28 -0.34
N ILE A 71 -2.03 -19.69 0.36
CA ILE A 71 -1.65 -18.28 0.22
C ILE A 71 -0.14 -18.19 0.07
N THR A 72 0.34 -17.34 -0.81
CA THR A 72 1.77 -17.03 -0.97
C THR A 72 2.07 -15.62 -0.48
N SER A 73 3.32 -15.36 -0.06
CA SER A 73 3.75 -14.02 0.34
C SER A 73 3.81 -13.03 -0.83
N GLU A 74 3.83 -13.55 -2.07
CA GLU A 74 3.70 -12.75 -3.29
C GLU A 74 2.31 -12.13 -3.46
N ASN A 75 1.26 -12.75 -2.88
CA ASN A 75 -0.07 -12.16 -2.82
C ASN A 75 -0.18 -11.20 -1.61
N GLN A 76 0.37 -10.01 -1.79
CA GLN A 76 0.45 -9.00 -0.73
C GLN A 76 -0.93 -8.66 -0.12
N ILE A 77 -2.00 -8.61 -0.93
CA ILE A 77 -3.35 -8.25 -0.44
C ILE A 77 -3.90 -9.33 0.50
N GLN A 78 -3.81 -10.60 0.09
CA GLN A 78 -4.24 -11.71 0.94
C GLN A 78 -3.37 -11.79 2.19
N MET A 79 -2.06 -11.64 2.05
CA MET A 79 -1.15 -11.68 3.19
C MET A 79 -1.42 -10.54 4.18
N GLN A 80 -1.72 -9.32 3.72
CA GLN A 80 -2.16 -8.23 4.59
C GLN A 80 -3.41 -8.59 5.41
N HIS A 81 -4.37 -9.29 4.80
CA HIS A 81 -5.57 -9.75 5.49
C HIS A 81 -5.24 -10.79 6.56
N VAL A 82 -4.40 -11.78 6.22
CA VAL A 82 -3.92 -12.80 7.16
C VAL A 82 -3.25 -12.17 8.37
N ILE A 83 -2.33 -11.22 8.16
CA ILE A 83 -1.59 -10.54 9.23
C ILE A 83 -2.52 -9.65 10.08
N ARG A 84 -3.51 -8.99 9.46
CA ARG A 84 -4.51 -8.21 10.21
C ARG A 84 -5.37 -9.10 11.10
N GLU A 85 -5.92 -10.20 10.56
CA GLU A 85 -6.66 -11.16 11.37
C GLU A 85 -5.80 -11.75 12.50
N PHE A 86 -4.52 -12.04 12.22
CA PHE A 86 -3.58 -12.53 13.21
C PHE A 86 -3.41 -11.53 14.37
N LEU A 87 -3.21 -10.24 14.07
CA LEU A 87 -3.12 -9.18 15.07
C LEU A 87 -4.40 -8.98 15.87
N ASP A 88 -5.56 -9.04 15.20
CA ASP A 88 -6.86 -8.93 15.85
C ASP A 88 -7.08 -10.09 16.84
N ARG A 89 -6.77 -11.33 16.42
CA ARG A 89 -6.81 -12.51 17.30
C ARG A 89 -5.83 -12.36 18.44
N TRP A 90 -4.60 -11.93 18.19
CA TRP A 90 -3.60 -11.68 19.23
C TRP A 90 -4.10 -10.63 20.25
N GLN A 91 -4.78 -9.58 19.80
CA GLN A 91 -5.39 -8.58 20.67
C GLN A 91 -6.58 -9.12 21.48
N ILE A 92 -7.45 -9.93 20.87
CA ILE A 92 -8.56 -10.58 21.57
C ILE A 92 -8.04 -11.55 22.62
N GLU A 93 -7.02 -12.36 22.28
CA GLU A 93 -6.34 -13.24 23.21
C GLU A 93 -5.80 -12.47 24.42
N GLU A 94 -5.06 -11.38 24.18
CA GLU A 94 -4.52 -10.51 25.24
C GLU A 94 -5.64 -9.95 26.15
N ALA A 95 -6.78 -9.56 25.58
CA ALA A 95 -7.93 -9.07 26.35
C ALA A 95 -8.67 -10.20 27.10
N SER A 96 -8.65 -11.43 26.57
CA SER A 96 -9.33 -12.59 27.14
C SER A 96 -8.51 -13.32 28.21
N MET A 97 -7.18 -13.22 28.13
CA MET A 97 -6.24 -13.83 29.06
C MET A 97 -6.30 -13.12 30.42
N ASN A 98 -7.24 -13.57 31.24
CA ASN A 98 -7.50 -13.15 32.62
C ASN A 98 -6.36 -13.46 33.62
N ARG A 99 -5.12 -13.63 33.18
CA ARG A 99 -3.99 -14.06 34.04
C ARG A 99 -2.93 -12.97 34.12
N TYR A 100 -2.81 -12.41 35.32
CA TYR A 100 -1.52 -11.95 35.80
C TYR A 100 -0.64 -13.20 36.05
N PRO A 101 0.65 -13.18 35.71
CA PRO A 101 1.39 -12.05 35.13
C PRO A 101 1.20 -11.91 33.61
N ILE A 102 1.20 -10.66 33.15
CA ILE A 102 1.20 -10.30 31.72
C ILE A 102 2.47 -10.90 31.08
N ASP A 103 2.32 -11.64 29.99
CA ASP A 103 3.46 -12.04 29.16
C ASP A 103 4.04 -10.78 28.47
N VAL A 104 5.03 -10.18 29.13
CA VAL A 104 5.70 -8.96 28.68
C VAL A 104 6.32 -9.15 27.31
N ARG A 105 6.88 -10.34 27.04
CA ARG A 105 7.59 -10.65 25.82
C ARG A 105 6.61 -10.71 24.65
N LYS A 106 5.52 -11.48 24.77
CA LYS A 106 4.42 -11.54 23.78
C LYS A 106 3.80 -10.14 23.54
N LYS A 107 3.66 -9.33 24.59
CA LYS A 107 3.10 -7.97 24.48
C LYS A 107 4.00 -7.00 23.74
N LEU A 108 5.29 -6.96 24.08
CA LEU A 108 6.29 -6.16 23.38
C LEU A 108 6.43 -6.62 21.92
N GLY A 109 6.42 -7.92 21.65
CA GLY A 109 6.44 -8.47 20.29
C GLY A 109 5.28 -7.97 19.43
N LYS A 110 4.07 -7.94 19.98
CA LYS A 110 2.91 -7.35 19.30
C LYS A 110 3.09 -5.86 19.01
N ILE A 111 3.57 -5.09 19.99
CA ILE A 111 3.83 -3.65 19.82
C ILE A 111 4.87 -3.43 18.72
N GLY A 112 5.99 -4.14 18.75
CA GLY A 112 7.04 -4.01 17.75
C GLY A 112 6.57 -4.42 16.34
N LEU A 113 5.73 -5.45 16.23
CA LEU A 113 5.09 -5.80 14.95
C LEU A 113 4.15 -4.69 14.46
N GLN A 114 3.33 -4.10 15.34
CA GLN A 114 2.47 -2.97 14.96
C GLN A 114 3.27 -1.74 14.52
N LEU A 115 4.38 -1.43 15.20
CA LEU A 115 5.29 -0.36 14.79
C LEU A 115 5.91 -0.65 13.42
N TYR A 116 6.37 -1.89 13.19
CA TYR A 116 6.93 -2.31 11.90
C TYR A 116 5.92 -2.14 10.77
N LEU A 117 4.69 -2.63 10.97
CA LEU A 117 3.62 -2.50 9.99
C LEU A 117 3.22 -1.05 9.73
N GLY A 118 3.24 -0.21 10.77
CA GLY A 118 3.03 1.23 10.64
C GLY A 118 4.13 1.92 9.82
N CYS A 119 5.40 1.60 10.04
CA CYS A 119 6.52 2.11 9.23
C CYS A 119 6.47 1.67 7.77
N ASN A 120 5.75 0.60 7.46
CA ASN A 120 5.68 0.03 6.12
C ASN A 120 4.34 0.30 5.41
N ASP A 121 3.39 1.02 6.02
CA ASP A 121 2.02 1.18 5.51
C ASP A 121 1.36 -0.17 5.14
N MET A 122 1.59 -1.20 5.95
CA MET A 122 1.19 -2.59 5.67
C MET A 122 1.77 -3.19 4.38
N ASN A 123 2.78 -2.60 3.77
CA ASN A 123 3.52 -3.23 2.68
C ASN A 123 4.38 -4.36 3.23
N LEU A 124 3.98 -5.60 2.95
CA LEU A 124 4.65 -6.79 3.42
C LEU A 124 5.65 -7.22 2.35
N SER A 125 6.93 -7.25 2.72
CA SER A 125 8.02 -7.71 1.87
C SER A 125 8.88 -8.69 2.67
N PRO A 126 9.11 -9.93 2.19
CA PRO A 126 10.06 -10.85 2.83
C PRO A 126 11.45 -10.24 2.97
N ILE A 127 11.91 -9.51 1.94
CA ILE A 127 13.17 -8.75 1.99
C ILE A 127 13.15 -7.74 3.14
N GLY A 128 12.08 -6.95 3.25
CA GLY A 128 11.96 -5.91 4.27
C GLY A 128 12.00 -6.45 5.70
N THR A 129 11.32 -7.57 5.97
CA THR A 129 11.33 -8.20 7.29
C THR A 129 12.69 -8.81 7.60
N THR A 130 13.34 -9.45 6.62
CA THR A 130 14.65 -10.08 6.80
C THR A 130 15.72 -9.03 7.08
N LEU A 131 15.76 -7.95 6.29
CA LEU A 131 16.67 -6.84 6.51
C LEU A 131 16.44 -6.18 7.86
N THR A 132 15.17 -5.92 8.21
CA THR A 132 14.83 -5.32 9.51
C THR A 132 15.27 -6.20 10.67
N ARG A 133 14.97 -7.50 10.60
CA ARG A 133 15.36 -8.47 11.63
C ARG A 133 16.87 -8.49 11.82
N ILE A 134 17.64 -8.71 10.75
CA ILE A 134 19.10 -8.85 10.83
C ILE A 134 19.72 -7.53 11.30
N LEU A 135 19.37 -6.40 10.69
CA LEU A 135 19.99 -5.11 11.02
C LEU A 135 19.65 -4.68 12.45
N MET A 136 18.41 -4.87 12.91
CA MET A 136 18.04 -4.53 14.28
C MET A 136 18.66 -5.47 15.31
N GLU A 137 18.80 -6.76 15.01
CA GLU A 137 19.51 -7.70 15.87
C GLU A 137 20.97 -7.29 16.07
N GLN A 138 21.64 -6.86 15.01
CA GLN A 138 23.02 -6.39 15.08
C GLN A 138 23.12 -5.03 15.77
N TYR A 139 22.23 -4.08 15.44
CA TYR A 139 22.16 -2.80 16.14
C TYR A 139 21.95 -2.98 17.65
N ASN A 140 21.06 -3.91 18.07
CA ASN A 140 20.82 -4.16 19.49
C ASN A 140 22.05 -4.70 20.24
N ARG A 141 23.04 -5.29 19.55
CA ARG A 141 24.32 -5.70 20.16
C ARG A 141 25.24 -4.51 20.44
N CYS A 142 25.17 -3.46 19.63
CA CYS A 142 25.95 -2.23 19.79
C CYS A 142 25.08 -1.00 19.45
N PRO A 143 24.15 -0.60 20.34
CA PRO A 143 23.15 0.43 20.06
C PRO A 143 23.74 1.83 20.24
N GLU A 144 24.61 2.18 19.30
CA GLU A 144 25.35 3.43 19.30
C GLU A 144 25.08 4.25 18.05
N ARG A 145 25.33 5.56 18.14
CA ARG A 145 25.08 6.50 17.04
C ARG A 145 25.88 6.13 15.79
N GLU A 146 27.11 5.67 15.98
CA GLU A 146 28.01 5.23 14.91
C GLU A 146 27.53 3.95 14.24
N THR A 147 26.92 3.03 14.99
CA THR A 147 26.31 1.82 14.42
C THR A 147 25.13 2.19 13.52
N LEU A 148 24.26 3.09 14.00
CA LEU A 148 23.15 3.61 13.21
C LEU A 148 23.65 4.36 11.96
N GLU A 149 24.72 5.16 12.09
CA GLU A 149 25.34 5.85 10.99
C GLU A 149 25.84 4.87 9.91
N GLY A 150 26.50 3.78 10.31
CA GLY A 150 26.95 2.75 9.38
C GLY A 150 25.80 2.08 8.63
N ILE A 151 24.69 1.76 9.33
CA ILE A 151 23.48 1.21 8.69
C ILE A 151 22.89 2.22 7.69
N GLN A 152 22.78 3.50 8.08
CA GLN A 152 22.26 4.57 7.23
C GLN A 152 23.11 4.79 5.98
N ARG A 153 24.43 4.87 6.14
CA ARG A 153 25.37 5.03 5.02
C ARG A 153 25.27 3.87 4.05
N SER A 154 25.17 2.64 4.56
CA SER A 154 25.03 1.42 3.75
C SER A 154 23.74 1.43 2.94
N ILE A 155 22.59 1.59 3.60
CA ILE A 155 21.29 1.57 2.92
C ILE A 155 21.20 2.69 1.87
N ASN A 156 21.67 3.90 2.19
CA ASN A 156 21.65 5.02 1.23
C ASN A 156 22.58 4.76 0.03
N LEU A 157 23.75 4.15 0.25
CA LEU A 157 24.65 3.76 -0.83
C LEU A 157 24.01 2.70 -1.74
N VAL A 158 23.41 1.66 -1.16
CA VAL A 158 22.68 0.61 -1.90
C VAL A 158 21.58 1.24 -2.75
N ARG A 159 20.74 2.09 -2.15
CA ARG A 159 19.67 2.79 -2.88
C ARG A 159 20.22 3.61 -4.06
N ALA A 160 21.34 4.29 -3.88
CA ALA A 160 21.97 5.06 -4.96
C ALA A 160 22.49 4.17 -6.10
N ILE A 161 23.17 3.06 -5.77
CA ILE A 161 23.69 2.09 -6.76
C ILE A 161 22.55 1.46 -7.55
N LEU A 162 21.51 0.99 -6.86
CA LEU A 162 20.36 0.36 -7.50
C LEU A 162 19.60 1.33 -8.42
N LYS A 163 19.44 2.59 -7.99
CA LYS A 163 18.84 3.64 -8.82
C LYS A 163 19.63 3.88 -10.11
N GLN A 164 20.96 3.79 -10.07
CA GLN A 164 21.84 3.98 -11.22
C GLN A 164 21.83 2.78 -12.18
N ASN A 165 21.69 1.56 -11.65
CA ASN A 165 21.78 0.32 -12.44
C ASN A 165 20.41 -0.28 -12.84
N LYS A 166 19.31 0.42 -12.56
CA LYS A 166 17.96 -0.04 -12.92
C LYS A 166 17.79 -0.16 -14.44
N LEU A 167 17.08 -1.20 -14.86
CA LEU A 167 16.71 -1.45 -16.24
C LEU A 167 15.44 -0.66 -16.59
N ILE A 168 15.48 0.08 -17.70
CA ILE A 168 14.32 0.82 -18.22
C ILE A 168 13.82 0.12 -19.49
N ILE A 169 12.59 -0.38 -19.44
CA ILE A 169 11.94 -1.05 -20.57
C ILE A 169 10.84 -0.12 -21.09
N ARG A 170 10.90 0.22 -22.39
CA ARG A 170 9.94 1.14 -23.03
C ARG A 170 9.37 0.59 -24.33
N ASP A 171 10.09 -0.30 -24.99
CA ASP A 171 9.70 -0.82 -26.29
C ASP A 171 8.66 -1.94 -26.14
N LYS A 172 7.64 -1.89 -27.01
CA LYS A 172 6.51 -2.83 -26.97
C LYS A 172 6.94 -4.30 -27.09
N LYS A 173 8.03 -4.56 -27.83
CA LYS A 173 8.56 -5.92 -28.04
C LYS A 173 9.13 -6.49 -26.74
N SER A 174 9.98 -5.75 -26.04
CA SER A 174 10.54 -6.18 -24.76
C SER A 174 9.49 -6.26 -23.67
N ILE A 175 8.49 -5.37 -23.65
CA ILE A 175 7.36 -5.50 -22.72
C ILE A 175 6.59 -6.80 -22.98
N ASN A 176 6.33 -7.15 -24.25
CA ASN A 176 5.67 -8.41 -24.58
C ASN A 176 6.52 -9.64 -24.22
N ALA A 177 7.83 -9.58 -24.40
CA ALA A 177 8.74 -10.65 -24.01
C ALA A 177 8.76 -10.82 -22.48
N LEU A 178 8.81 -9.71 -21.74
CA LEU A 178 8.73 -9.72 -20.28
C LEU A 178 7.42 -10.35 -19.78
N VAL A 179 6.28 -9.95 -20.38
CA VAL A 179 4.98 -10.53 -20.07
C VAL A 179 4.97 -12.05 -20.29
N GLU A 180 5.54 -12.52 -21.40
CA GLU A 180 5.61 -13.95 -21.71
C GLU A 180 6.40 -14.74 -20.66
N LYS A 181 7.49 -14.18 -20.15
CA LYS A 181 8.31 -14.79 -19.11
C LYS A 181 7.67 -14.77 -17.73
N MET A 182 6.87 -13.74 -17.43
CA MET A 182 6.25 -13.56 -16.11
C MET A 182 4.88 -14.24 -15.97
N THR A 183 4.26 -14.69 -17.06
CA THR A 183 2.97 -15.40 -17.02
C THR A 183 3.14 -16.92 -17.05
N ASN A 184 2.35 -17.62 -16.23
CA ASN A 184 2.43 -19.09 -16.13
C ASN A 184 1.77 -19.83 -17.30
N THR A 185 0.79 -19.22 -17.98
CA THR A 185 0.03 -19.87 -19.07
C THR A 185 -0.02 -19.02 -20.32
N GLU A 186 -0.05 -19.66 -21.49
CA GLU A 186 -0.20 -18.98 -22.78
C GLU A 186 -1.51 -18.19 -22.87
N LYS A 187 -2.59 -18.72 -22.26
CA LYS A 187 -3.89 -18.04 -22.16
C LYS A 187 -3.76 -16.70 -21.40
N ASP A 188 -3.08 -16.71 -20.26
CA ASP A 188 -2.84 -15.51 -19.45
C ASP A 188 -1.95 -14.50 -20.19
N CYS A 189 -0.89 -14.98 -20.84
CA CYS A 189 -0.02 -14.16 -21.70
C CYS A 189 -0.81 -13.46 -22.81
N ALA A 190 -1.60 -14.21 -23.58
CA ALA A 190 -2.39 -13.67 -24.68
C ALA A 190 -3.43 -12.65 -24.19
N THR A 191 -4.10 -12.95 -23.07
CA THR A 191 -5.07 -12.03 -22.46
C THR A 191 -4.41 -10.73 -21.98
N LEU A 192 -3.24 -10.81 -21.35
CA LEU A 192 -2.51 -9.65 -20.85
C LEU A 192 -1.96 -8.79 -22.00
N ARG A 193 -1.39 -9.42 -23.04
CA ARG A 193 -0.93 -8.72 -24.25
C ARG A 193 -2.06 -7.94 -24.92
N ARG A 194 -3.26 -8.53 -25.05
CA ARG A 194 -4.44 -7.84 -25.58
C ARG A 194 -4.80 -6.61 -24.75
N ALA A 195 -4.78 -6.74 -23.42
CA ALA A 195 -5.07 -5.62 -22.51
C ALA A 195 -4.04 -4.49 -22.63
N LEU A 196 -2.74 -4.82 -22.67
CA LEU A 196 -1.65 -3.86 -22.84
C LEU A 196 -1.70 -3.16 -24.20
N GLN A 197 -1.99 -3.88 -25.28
CA GLN A 197 -2.17 -3.29 -26.61
C GLN A 197 -3.31 -2.28 -26.63
N ALA A 198 -4.41 -2.57 -25.93
CA ALA A 198 -5.58 -1.70 -25.90
C ALA A 198 -5.35 -0.36 -25.18
N VAL A 199 -4.36 -0.30 -24.28
CA VAL A 199 -3.91 0.93 -23.61
C VAL A 199 -2.59 1.46 -24.17
N ASP A 200 -2.17 0.96 -25.35
CA ASP A 200 -0.91 1.33 -26.00
C ASP A 200 0.32 1.21 -25.09
N TYR A 201 0.33 0.21 -24.19
CA TYR A 201 1.38 -0.04 -23.21
C TYR A 201 1.62 1.12 -22.22
N LYS A 202 0.69 2.08 -22.14
CA LYS A 202 0.76 3.21 -21.21
C LYS A 202 -0.04 2.90 -19.95
N LEU A 203 0.64 2.38 -18.92
CA LEU A 203 0.08 2.15 -17.60
C LEU A 203 0.28 3.41 -16.74
N VAL A 204 -0.69 4.32 -16.77
CA VAL A 204 -0.59 5.60 -16.05
C VAL A 204 -0.84 5.41 -14.55
N SER A 205 -1.71 4.46 -14.21
CA SER A 205 -1.95 4.01 -12.83
C SER A 205 -2.23 2.52 -12.77
N ASP A 206 -2.15 1.98 -11.56
CA ASP A 206 -2.47 0.61 -11.18
C ASP A 206 -3.95 0.24 -11.38
N GLU A 207 -4.79 1.17 -11.81
CA GLU A 207 -6.20 0.93 -12.14
C GLU A 207 -6.49 1.11 -13.65
N THR A 208 -5.46 1.36 -14.46
CA THR A 208 -5.60 1.50 -15.93
C THR A 208 -6.11 0.19 -16.55
N ILE A 209 -5.62 -0.96 -16.08
CA ILE A 209 -6.14 -2.28 -16.43
C ILE A 209 -6.65 -2.94 -15.16
N ARG A 210 -7.98 -3.10 -15.07
CA ARG A 210 -8.62 -3.74 -13.92
C ARG A 210 -8.93 -5.19 -14.19
N ILE A 211 -8.64 -6.03 -13.22
CA ILE A 211 -8.82 -7.47 -13.35
C ILE A 211 -9.91 -7.92 -12.38
N VAL A 212 -11.06 -8.30 -12.95
CA VAL A 212 -12.25 -8.68 -12.21
C VAL A 212 -12.64 -10.12 -12.46
N LYS A 213 -13.42 -10.70 -11.53
CA LYS A 213 -13.99 -12.04 -11.68
C LYS A 213 -14.99 -12.05 -12.84
N GLY A 214 -14.76 -12.90 -13.83
CA GLY A 214 -15.68 -13.15 -14.94
C GLY A 214 -16.80 -14.11 -14.56
N ARG A 215 -17.87 -14.12 -15.36
CA ARG A 215 -19.02 -15.04 -15.22
C ARG A 215 -19.01 -16.16 -16.25
N LYS A 216 -18.12 -16.09 -17.23
CA LYS A 216 -18.00 -17.03 -18.34
C LYS A 216 -16.77 -17.91 -18.17
N THR A 217 -16.64 -18.92 -19.02
CA THR A 217 -15.46 -19.80 -19.08
C THR A 217 -14.27 -19.15 -19.79
N PHE A 218 -14.53 -18.14 -20.63
CA PHE A 218 -13.51 -17.39 -21.37
C PHE A 218 -13.33 -15.98 -20.83
N ASP A 219 -12.16 -15.40 -21.11
CA ASP A 219 -11.79 -14.05 -20.67
C ASP A 219 -12.41 -13.00 -21.59
N GLU A 220 -12.98 -11.94 -21.01
CA GLU A 220 -13.58 -10.82 -21.75
C GLU A 220 -12.81 -9.53 -21.49
N LEU A 221 -12.58 -8.77 -22.55
CA LEU A 221 -11.90 -7.48 -22.50
C LEU A 221 -12.92 -6.39 -22.85
N GLU A 222 -13.15 -5.49 -21.91
CA GLU A 222 -14.06 -4.37 -22.06
C GLU A 222 -13.25 -3.07 -22.06
N LEU A 223 -13.28 -2.36 -23.18
CA LEU A 223 -12.65 -1.05 -23.30
C LEU A 223 -13.61 0.02 -22.83
N SER A 224 -13.17 0.83 -21.88
CA SER A 224 -13.96 1.94 -21.36
C SER A 224 -13.10 3.19 -21.32
N LYS A 225 -13.52 4.23 -22.02
CA LYS A 225 -12.92 5.56 -21.92
C LYS A 225 -13.56 6.29 -20.76
N GLY A 226 -12.75 6.75 -19.82
CA GLY A 226 -13.21 7.39 -18.60
C GLY A 226 -12.38 8.59 -18.22
N TRP A 227 -12.92 9.43 -17.35
CA TRP A 227 -12.20 10.54 -16.76
C TRP A 227 -11.49 10.06 -15.50
N ARG A 228 -10.16 10.15 -15.48
CA ARG A 228 -9.34 9.88 -14.29
C ARG A 228 -9.34 11.10 -13.39
N PHE A 229 -9.90 10.94 -12.20
CA PHE A 229 -9.75 11.82 -11.05
C PHE A 229 -8.58 11.33 -10.20
N PRO A 230 -7.50 12.13 -10.07
CA PRO A 230 -6.34 11.76 -9.25
C PRO A 230 -6.62 11.80 -7.74
N ALA A 231 -7.77 12.32 -7.33
CA ALA A 231 -8.24 12.25 -5.95
C ALA A 231 -9.27 11.11 -5.89
N GLY A 232 -9.02 10.14 -5.03
CA GLY A 232 -9.98 9.08 -4.75
C GLY A 232 -11.13 9.55 -3.87
N LEU A 233 -11.85 8.57 -3.34
CA LEU A 233 -12.97 8.80 -2.44
C LEU A 233 -12.49 9.37 -1.10
N PHE A 234 -13.30 10.26 -0.56
CA PHE A 234 -13.11 10.85 0.75
C PHE A 234 -12.99 9.76 1.83
N ASP A 235 -11.87 9.69 2.53
CA ASP A 235 -11.57 8.61 3.49
C ASP A 235 -11.21 9.09 4.90
N THR A 236 -11.18 10.41 5.13
CA THR A 236 -10.79 11.02 6.41
C THR A 236 -11.74 10.70 7.58
N ASN A 237 -12.95 10.19 7.29
CA ASN A 237 -13.91 9.78 8.30
C ASN A 237 -14.24 8.29 8.19
N GLU A 238 -13.88 7.53 9.22
CA GLU A 238 -14.01 6.08 9.23
C GLU A 238 -15.48 5.60 9.15
N ALA A 239 -16.42 6.34 9.75
CA ALA A 239 -17.85 6.00 9.70
C ALA A 239 -18.40 6.17 8.28
N TYR A 240 -18.00 7.23 7.58
CA TYR A 240 -18.32 7.43 6.18
C TYR A 240 -17.73 6.32 5.30
N SER A 241 -16.42 6.04 5.42
CA SER A 241 -15.72 4.99 4.66
C SER A 241 -16.40 3.62 4.81
N ARG A 242 -16.82 3.27 6.03
CA ARG A 242 -17.61 2.05 6.28
C ARG A 242 -18.99 2.08 5.62
N SER A 243 -19.67 3.23 5.59
CA SER A 243 -21.01 3.35 5.00
C SER A 243 -21.03 3.03 3.50
N ILE A 244 -19.93 3.32 2.81
CA ILE A 244 -19.76 3.02 1.38
C ILE A 244 -19.13 1.63 1.14
N GLY A 245 -18.52 1.04 2.16
CA GLY A 245 -17.90 -0.29 2.15
C GLY A 245 -16.44 -0.29 1.69
N LEU A 246 -15.76 0.87 1.77
CA LEU A 246 -14.42 1.06 1.26
C LEU A 246 -13.34 0.25 2.04
N PRO A 247 -13.34 0.20 3.38
CA PRO A 247 -12.35 -0.57 4.14
C PRO A 247 -12.37 -2.08 3.84
N GLU A 248 -13.55 -2.62 3.54
CA GLU A 248 -13.73 -4.04 3.22
C GLU A 248 -13.38 -4.34 1.76
N LYS A 249 -13.86 -3.50 0.84
CA LYS A 249 -13.78 -3.78 -0.59
C LYS A 249 -12.50 -3.28 -1.25
N LYS A 250 -11.82 -2.29 -0.67
CA LYS A 250 -10.67 -1.53 -1.23
C LYS A 250 -10.93 -0.83 -2.58
N LEU A 251 -11.99 -1.20 -3.30
CA LEU A 251 -12.50 -0.63 -4.52
C LEU A 251 -14.03 -0.54 -4.44
N ILE A 252 -14.58 0.62 -4.77
CA ILE A 252 -16.03 0.81 -4.93
C ILE A 252 -16.33 0.84 -6.42
N ASP A 253 -17.17 -0.10 -6.86
CA ASP A 253 -17.71 -0.17 -8.22
C ASP A 253 -19.22 0.08 -8.15
N VAL A 254 -19.66 1.15 -8.83
CA VAL A 254 -21.07 1.45 -9.08
C VAL A 254 -21.27 1.44 -10.59
N SER A 255 -21.79 0.32 -11.10
CA SER A 255 -22.01 0.08 -12.53
C SER A 255 -23.43 0.45 -13.00
N GLU A 256 -24.07 1.43 -12.35
CA GLU A 256 -25.43 1.89 -12.62
C GLU A 256 -25.44 3.42 -12.66
N ASP A 257 -26.39 3.99 -13.40
CA ASP A 257 -26.56 5.45 -13.53
C ASP A 257 -26.61 6.17 -12.16
N MET A 258 -25.89 7.26 -12.10
CA MET A 258 -25.74 8.11 -10.93
C MET A 258 -26.15 9.55 -11.23
N LEU A 259 -26.65 10.22 -10.20
CA LEU A 259 -26.72 11.68 -10.17
C LEU A 259 -25.34 12.25 -9.85
N VAL A 260 -24.99 13.39 -10.44
CA VAL A 260 -23.80 14.15 -10.08
C VAL A 260 -24.23 15.49 -9.49
N LEU A 261 -23.71 15.83 -8.32
CA LEU A 261 -23.78 17.18 -7.77
C LEU A 261 -22.37 17.72 -7.58
N VAL A 262 -22.15 18.93 -8.06
CA VAL A 262 -20.88 19.63 -7.92
C VAL A 262 -21.10 20.79 -6.94
N PHE A 263 -20.36 20.77 -5.83
CA PHE A 263 -20.48 21.70 -4.72
C PHE A 263 -19.20 22.54 -4.60
N ASP A 264 -19.36 23.85 -4.53
CA ASP A 264 -18.28 24.80 -4.34
C ASP A 264 -18.28 25.37 -2.92
N GLY A 265 -17.16 25.21 -2.21
CA GLY A 265 -17.00 25.60 -0.82
C GLY A 265 -17.03 24.43 0.17
N THR A 266 -17.06 24.76 1.46
CA THR A 266 -17.05 23.77 2.55
C THR A 266 -18.48 23.39 2.96
N LEU A 267 -18.83 22.12 2.76
CA LEU A 267 -20.14 21.56 3.09
C LEU A 267 -20.19 21.11 4.56
N ARG A 268 -20.84 21.93 5.41
CA ARG A 268 -21.04 21.67 6.85
C ARG A 268 -22.50 21.38 7.22
N ASP A 269 -23.42 22.17 6.69
CA ASP A 269 -24.84 22.14 7.04
C ASP A 269 -25.60 21.03 6.30
N ALA A 270 -26.30 20.18 7.05
CA ALA A 270 -27.11 19.09 6.53
C ALA A 270 -28.23 19.58 5.59
N ASN A 271 -28.81 20.75 5.84
CA ASN A 271 -29.92 21.28 5.03
C ASN A 271 -29.52 21.52 3.58
N LYS A 272 -28.23 21.75 3.31
CA LYS A 272 -27.71 22.00 1.96
C LYS A 272 -27.59 20.74 1.10
N ILE A 273 -27.68 19.54 1.69
CA ILE A 273 -27.47 18.25 0.99
C ILE A 273 -28.61 17.24 1.21
N LEU A 274 -29.34 17.34 2.33
CA LEU A 274 -30.46 16.47 2.67
C LEU A 274 -31.51 16.32 1.53
N PRO A 275 -31.95 17.39 0.86
CA PRO A 275 -32.92 17.26 -0.22
C PRO A 275 -32.38 16.43 -1.40
N THR A 276 -31.08 16.57 -1.73
CA THR A 276 -30.42 15.81 -2.79
C THR A 276 -30.30 14.33 -2.44
N ILE A 277 -29.79 13.98 -1.26
CA ILE A 277 -29.59 12.57 -0.90
C ILE A 277 -30.92 11.84 -0.72
N ASN A 278 -31.96 12.53 -0.24
CA ASN A 278 -33.31 11.97 -0.17
C ASN A 278 -33.90 11.74 -1.56
N TYR A 279 -33.67 12.67 -2.49
CA TYR A 279 -34.08 12.52 -3.88
C TYR A 279 -33.37 11.34 -4.55
N ALA A 280 -32.04 11.23 -4.41
CA ALA A 280 -31.23 10.12 -4.91
C ALA A 280 -31.70 8.78 -4.35
N SER A 281 -31.92 8.68 -3.04
CA SER A 281 -32.50 7.49 -2.40
C SER A 281 -33.89 7.14 -2.97
N LYS A 282 -34.74 8.14 -3.20
CA LYS A 282 -36.11 7.92 -3.70
C LYS A 282 -36.14 7.38 -5.13
N ILE A 283 -35.19 7.79 -5.98
CA ILE A 283 -35.07 7.26 -7.35
C ILE A 283 -34.13 6.04 -7.43
N GLU A 284 -33.64 5.56 -6.28
CA GLU A 284 -32.70 4.44 -6.13
C GLU A 284 -31.39 4.58 -6.91
N LYS A 285 -31.02 5.81 -7.32
CA LYS A 285 -29.74 6.09 -8.00
C LYS A 285 -28.71 6.59 -7.00
N SER A 286 -27.46 6.19 -7.20
CA SER A 286 -26.35 6.71 -6.39
C SER A 286 -26.05 8.17 -6.75
N LEU A 287 -25.42 8.89 -5.82
CA LEU A 287 -25.02 10.29 -5.98
C LEU A 287 -23.50 10.38 -5.95
N LEU A 288 -22.89 10.95 -6.97
CA LEU A 288 -21.51 11.43 -6.92
C LEU A 288 -21.52 12.91 -6.53
N LEU A 289 -20.89 13.21 -5.40
CA LEU A 289 -20.72 14.55 -4.85
C LEU A 289 -19.26 14.98 -5.04
N ILE A 290 -19.01 15.92 -5.94
CA ILE A 290 -17.68 16.53 -6.15
C ILE A 290 -17.63 17.84 -5.38
N ILE A 291 -16.65 18.01 -4.50
CA ILE A 291 -16.59 19.15 -3.57
C ILE A 291 -15.27 19.91 -3.77
N ASN A 292 -15.36 21.21 -4.08
CA ASN A 292 -14.23 22.13 -4.06
C ASN A 292 -14.07 22.76 -2.65
N GLY A 293 -13.61 21.94 -1.70
CA GLY A 293 -13.57 22.26 -0.27
C GLY A 293 -13.57 21.00 0.58
N ASP A 294 -14.13 21.07 1.79
CA ASP A 294 -14.26 19.92 2.69
C ASP A 294 -15.74 19.57 2.96
N CYS A 295 -16.02 18.28 3.18
CA CYS A 295 -17.31 17.80 3.69
C CYS A 295 -17.14 17.38 5.16
N VAL A 296 -17.73 18.13 6.09
CA VAL A 296 -17.55 17.90 7.52
C VAL A 296 -18.85 18.16 8.28
N GLY A 297 -18.87 17.89 9.59
CA GLY A 297 -20.02 18.19 10.46
C GLY A 297 -21.29 17.42 10.09
N ASP A 298 -22.44 18.09 10.21
CA ASP A 298 -23.76 17.49 10.10
C ASP A 298 -24.09 16.98 8.70
N ALA A 299 -23.54 17.63 7.66
CA ALA A 299 -23.68 17.18 6.28
C ALA A 299 -23.06 15.78 6.07
N LEU A 300 -21.81 15.59 6.52
CA LEU A 300 -21.13 14.29 6.41
C LEU A 300 -21.84 13.21 7.23
N MET A 301 -22.30 13.56 8.44
CA MET A 301 -23.07 12.67 9.29
C MET A 301 -24.38 12.23 8.61
N SER A 302 -25.10 13.18 8.00
CA SER A 302 -26.35 12.92 7.30
C SER A 302 -26.16 12.01 6.08
N ILE A 303 -25.10 12.23 5.30
CA ILE A 303 -24.70 11.35 4.18
C ILE A 303 -24.43 9.93 4.69
N THR A 304 -23.65 9.81 5.76
CA THR A 304 -23.28 8.52 6.38
C THR A 304 -24.52 7.76 6.87
N ILE A 305 -25.43 8.45 7.55
CA ILE A 305 -26.69 7.89 8.03
C ILE A 305 -27.56 7.43 6.86
N ASN A 306 -27.68 8.24 5.79
CA ASN A 306 -28.48 7.89 4.61
C ASN A 306 -27.92 6.65 3.88
N ASN A 307 -26.60 6.57 3.67
CA ASN A 307 -25.95 5.40 3.08
C ASN A 307 -26.25 4.11 3.88
N ASN A 308 -26.11 4.18 5.21
CA ASN A 308 -26.40 3.05 6.10
C ASN A 308 -27.89 2.69 6.11
N LYS A 309 -28.78 3.68 6.09
CA LYS A 309 -30.24 3.47 6.00
C LYS A 309 -30.62 2.79 4.70
N ASN A 310 -30.06 3.21 3.57
CA ASN A 310 -30.29 2.60 2.26
C ASN A 310 -29.82 1.15 2.25
N LYS A 311 -28.60 0.89 2.74
CA LYS A 311 -28.05 -0.48 2.88
C LYS A 311 -28.99 -1.39 3.69
N ARG A 312 -29.52 -0.91 4.81
CA ARG A 312 -30.48 -1.68 5.65
C ARG A 312 -31.81 -1.96 4.94
N LYS A 313 -32.26 -1.04 4.10
CA LYS A 313 -33.50 -1.16 3.33
C LYS A 313 -33.32 -1.90 1.99
N GLY A 314 -32.12 -2.37 1.67
CA GLY A 314 -31.82 -2.99 0.38
C GLY A 314 -31.75 -2.00 -0.80
N ASN A 315 -31.79 -0.69 -0.53
CA ASN A 315 -31.64 0.34 -1.56
C ASN A 315 -30.15 0.49 -1.93
N LYS A 316 -29.86 0.40 -3.22
CA LYS A 316 -28.48 0.46 -3.76
C LYS A 316 -27.89 1.87 -3.75
N SER A 317 -28.71 2.91 -3.62
CA SER A 317 -28.28 4.31 -3.65
C SER A 317 -27.27 4.60 -2.54
N LYS A 318 -26.12 5.12 -2.95
CA LYS A 318 -25.06 5.61 -2.07
C LYS A 318 -24.57 6.96 -2.52
N THR A 319 -24.18 7.80 -1.58
CA THR A 319 -23.49 9.06 -1.86
C THR A 319 -21.98 8.86 -1.75
N LEU A 320 -21.28 9.06 -2.86
CA LEU A 320 -19.84 8.99 -3.01
C LEU A 320 -19.28 10.41 -3.05
N ILE A 321 -18.24 10.70 -2.27
CA ILE A 321 -17.66 12.04 -2.14
C ILE A 321 -16.26 12.03 -2.73
N ILE A 322 -15.98 12.94 -3.67
CA ILE A 322 -14.64 13.21 -4.21
C ILE A 322 -14.30 14.67 -3.96
N LYS A 323 -13.09 14.91 -3.44
CA LYS A 323 -12.58 16.27 -3.29
C LYS A 323 -11.93 16.74 -4.59
N TYR A 324 -12.37 17.89 -5.09
CA TYR A 324 -11.72 18.56 -6.21
C TYR A 324 -10.46 19.27 -5.73
N ASN A 325 -9.35 19.07 -6.43
CA ASN A 325 -8.09 19.76 -6.19
C ASN A 325 -7.59 20.33 -7.52
N SER A 326 -7.51 21.66 -7.61
CA SER A 326 -7.07 22.35 -8.83
C SER A 326 -5.67 21.90 -9.28
N ALA A 327 -4.73 21.69 -8.35
CA ALA A 327 -3.37 21.27 -8.68
C ALA A 327 -3.34 19.90 -9.39
N ALA A 328 -4.17 18.96 -8.92
CA ALA A 328 -4.33 17.66 -9.55
C ALA A 328 -5.04 17.73 -10.91
N ASN A 329 -5.85 18.77 -11.13
CA ASN A 329 -6.64 18.99 -12.34
C ASN A 329 -6.00 20.03 -13.29
N GLY A 330 -4.66 20.09 -13.31
CA GLY A 330 -3.93 20.94 -14.26
C GLY A 330 -3.92 22.42 -13.89
N ASN A 331 -4.05 22.73 -12.60
CA ASN A 331 -4.17 24.07 -12.04
C ASN A 331 -5.44 24.83 -12.49
N LEU A 332 -6.43 24.12 -13.04
CA LEU A 332 -7.73 24.70 -13.39
C LEU A 332 -8.66 24.69 -12.18
N SER A 333 -9.28 25.83 -11.90
CA SER A 333 -10.39 25.87 -10.95
C SER A 333 -11.56 25.02 -11.47
N LEU A 334 -12.44 24.61 -10.55
CA LEU A 334 -13.60 23.78 -10.89
C LEU A 334 -14.52 24.48 -11.91
N GLN A 335 -14.61 25.81 -11.81
CA GLN A 335 -15.41 26.69 -12.65
C GLN A 335 -14.83 26.84 -14.07
N GLU A 336 -13.51 26.77 -14.21
CA GLU A 336 -12.81 26.88 -15.51
C GLU A 336 -12.69 25.54 -16.24
N ASN A 337 -12.92 24.43 -15.55
CA ASN A 337 -12.76 23.08 -16.10
C ASN A 337 -13.97 22.66 -16.96
N ASN A 338 -14.12 23.33 -18.10
CA ASN A 338 -15.23 23.14 -19.05
C ASN A 338 -15.34 21.70 -19.56
N ASP A 339 -14.21 21.04 -19.75
CA ASP A 339 -14.17 19.65 -20.24
C ASP A 339 -14.77 18.70 -19.19
N LEU A 340 -14.44 18.90 -17.92
CA LEU A 340 -15.02 18.11 -16.83
C LEU A 340 -16.52 18.38 -16.69
N ILE A 341 -16.92 19.65 -16.73
CA ILE A 341 -18.33 20.06 -16.63
C ILE A 341 -19.17 19.40 -17.75
N LYS A 342 -18.65 19.40 -18.99
CA LYS A 342 -19.27 18.70 -20.12
C LYS A 342 -19.29 17.18 -19.90
N PHE A 343 -18.17 16.62 -19.44
CA PHE A 343 -18.05 15.18 -19.17
C PHE A 343 -19.08 14.71 -18.14
N LEU A 344 -19.34 15.50 -17.08
CA LEU A 344 -20.33 15.19 -16.05
C LEU A 344 -21.79 15.44 -16.49
N LYS A 345 -22.01 15.86 -17.74
CA LYS A 345 -23.33 16.16 -18.33
C LYS A 345 -24.13 17.17 -17.47
N LEU A 346 -23.47 18.19 -16.93
CA LEU A 346 -24.10 19.24 -16.12
C LEU A 346 -25.05 20.11 -16.98
N PRO A 347 -26.32 20.31 -16.57
CA PRO A 347 -27.36 20.84 -17.47
C PRO A 347 -27.23 22.34 -17.82
N LYS A 348 -26.58 23.14 -16.96
CA LYS A 348 -26.34 24.57 -17.15
C LYS A 348 -24.85 24.93 -17.13
N GLY A 349 -23.98 23.95 -17.35
CA GLY A 349 -22.53 24.14 -17.33
C GLY A 349 -22.05 24.66 -15.96
N PHE A 350 -21.29 25.76 -15.96
CA PHE A 350 -20.87 26.46 -14.74
C PHE A 350 -22.05 26.82 -13.82
N GLY A 351 -23.21 27.18 -14.37
CA GLY A 351 -24.41 27.51 -13.57
C GLY A 351 -25.00 26.34 -12.79
N SER A 352 -24.58 25.11 -13.07
CA SER A 352 -24.95 23.91 -12.31
C SER A 352 -24.05 23.64 -11.11
N ILE A 353 -22.97 24.41 -10.93
CA ILE A 353 -22.11 24.32 -9.76
C ILE A 353 -22.82 25.01 -8.60
N TYR A 354 -23.18 24.21 -7.60
CA TYR A 354 -23.90 24.71 -6.44
C TYR A 354 -22.94 25.36 -5.45
N SER A 355 -23.14 26.66 -5.20
CA SER A 355 -22.46 27.42 -4.16
C SER A 355 -23.52 28.04 -3.24
N PRO A 356 -23.49 27.78 -1.92
CA PRO A 356 -24.45 28.38 -0.99
C PRO A 356 -24.49 29.90 -0.98
N GLU A 357 -23.42 30.56 -1.42
CA GLU A 357 -23.28 32.02 -1.45
C GLU A 357 -23.92 32.65 -2.69
N PHE A 358 -23.86 31.96 -3.84
CA PHE A 358 -24.25 32.52 -5.14
C PHE A 358 -25.46 31.84 -5.79
N SER A 359 -25.79 30.62 -5.38
CA SER A 359 -26.89 29.85 -5.95
C SER A 359 -28.24 30.25 -5.37
N SER A 360 -29.22 30.51 -6.24
CA SER A 360 -30.56 30.96 -5.81
C SER A 360 -31.38 29.88 -5.09
N TYR A 361 -31.07 28.60 -5.32
CA TYR A 361 -31.85 27.48 -4.79
C TYR A 361 -30.95 26.39 -4.24
N VAL A 362 -31.38 25.77 -3.12
CA VAL A 362 -30.76 24.54 -2.64
C VAL A 362 -31.14 23.39 -3.58
N PRO A 363 -30.16 22.59 -4.07
CA PRO A 363 -30.43 21.46 -4.97
C PRO A 363 -31.46 20.50 -4.38
N SER A 364 -32.53 20.25 -5.12
CA SER A 364 -33.65 19.39 -4.72
C SER A 364 -34.31 18.79 -5.96
N LYS A 365 -35.34 17.95 -5.78
CA LYS A 365 -36.13 17.42 -6.90
C LYS A 365 -36.69 18.53 -7.81
N MET A 366 -37.05 19.69 -7.25
CA MET A 366 -37.72 20.76 -8.01
C MET A 366 -36.79 21.51 -8.96
N CYS A 367 -35.48 21.45 -8.72
CA CYS A 367 -34.45 22.09 -9.53
C CYS A 367 -33.47 21.05 -10.09
N SER A 368 -33.95 19.83 -10.39
CA SER A 368 -33.13 18.76 -10.95
C SER A 368 -32.42 19.19 -12.24
N ASP A 369 -33.13 19.94 -13.07
CA ASP A 369 -32.68 20.39 -14.39
C ASP A 369 -31.70 21.56 -14.32
N LEU A 370 -31.43 22.08 -13.11
CA LEU A 370 -30.46 23.15 -12.87
C LEU A 370 -29.13 22.60 -12.36
N TYR A 371 -29.13 21.66 -11.41
CA TYR A 371 -27.90 21.26 -10.71
C TYR A 371 -27.42 19.84 -10.98
N TYR A 372 -28.29 18.90 -11.33
CA TYR A 372 -27.89 17.49 -11.36
C TYR A 372 -27.36 17.07 -12.73
N GLY A 373 -26.06 16.75 -12.76
CA GLY A 373 -25.44 16.04 -13.87
C GLY A 373 -25.75 14.55 -13.86
N LYS A 374 -25.17 13.83 -14.82
CA LYS A 374 -25.36 12.39 -14.99
C LYS A 374 -24.02 11.70 -15.16
N LEU A 375 -23.88 10.55 -14.50
CA LEU A 375 -22.73 9.66 -14.66
C LEU A 375 -23.22 8.23 -14.83
N GLU A 376 -22.73 7.49 -15.82
CA GLU A 376 -23.17 6.12 -16.09
C GLU A 376 -22.57 5.11 -15.12
N SER A 377 -21.30 5.28 -14.75
CA SER A 377 -20.68 4.45 -13.72
C SER A 377 -19.43 5.10 -13.14
N ILE A 378 -18.99 4.58 -11.99
CA ILE A 378 -17.74 4.97 -11.33
C ILE A 378 -17.05 3.75 -10.74
N LYS A 379 -15.72 3.73 -10.84
CA LYS A 379 -14.89 2.86 -10.00
C LYS A 379 -13.86 3.70 -9.28
N ALA A 380 -13.77 3.57 -7.97
CA ALA A 380 -12.91 4.44 -7.18
C ALA A 380 -12.32 3.73 -5.95
N THR A 381 -11.08 4.10 -5.64
CA THR A 381 -10.33 3.74 -4.43
C THR A 381 -10.16 5.00 -3.56
N ASN A 382 -9.37 4.94 -2.48
CA ASN A 382 -8.97 6.14 -1.73
C ASN A 382 -7.98 7.01 -2.51
N GLY A 383 -7.22 6.40 -3.43
CA GLY A 383 -6.16 7.06 -4.19
C GLY A 383 -6.68 7.72 -5.46
N GLU A 384 -7.53 7.04 -6.22
CA GLU A 384 -7.99 7.52 -7.53
C GLU A 384 -9.45 7.15 -7.78
N ALA A 385 -10.11 7.88 -8.68
CA ALA A 385 -11.45 7.58 -9.16
C ALA A 385 -11.51 7.66 -10.69
N PHE A 386 -12.11 6.66 -11.32
CA PHE A 386 -12.40 6.66 -12.75
C PHE A 386 -13.90 6.78 -12.97
N LEU A 387 -14.29 7.87 -13.61
CA LEU A 387 -15.67 8.19 -13.96
C LEU A 387 -15.96 7.79 -15.40
N TYR A 388 -17.16 7.28 -15.68
CA TYR A 388 -17.55 6.80 -17.02
C TYR A 388 -18.82 7.49 -17.53
N ASN A 389 -18.77 7.92 -18.79
CA ASN A 389 -19.91 8.42 -19.54
C ASN A 389 -19.71 8.16 -21.04
N SER A 390 -20.79 7.80 -21.73
CA SER A 390 -20.87 7.81 -23.19
C SER A 390 -20.69 9.23 -23.73
N MET A 391 -19.78 9.40 -24.68
CA MET A 391 -19.45 10.67 -25.34
C MET A 391 -19.29 10.43 -26.86
N ASP A 392 -19.59 11.40 -27.71
CA ASP A 392 -19.30 11.27 -29.15
C ASP A 392 -17.81 11.56 -29.44
N TRP A 393 -17.00 10.50 -29.42
CA TRP A 393 -15.53 10.59 -29.56
C TRP A 393 -15.01 10.94 -30.97
N LYS A 394 -15.87 11.06 -31.98
CA LYS A 394 -15.43 11.28 -33.37
C LYS A 394 -14.95 12.71 -33.67
N ASN A 395 -15.34 13.70 -32.85
CA ASN A 395 -15.14 15.13 -33.17
C ASN A 395 -14.22 15.87 -32.18
N GLN A 396 -13.53 15.16 -31.29
CA GLN A 396 -12.60 15.80 -30.36
C GLN A 396 -11.30 14.98 -30.27
N ASP A 397 -10.30 15.44 -31.02
CA ASP A 397 -8.89 15.29 -30.69
C ASP A 397 -8.55 16.12 -29.44
N SER A 398 -9.30 15.95 -28.35
CA SER A 398 -8.89 16.53 -27.09
C SER A 398 -7.83 15.60 -26.50
N GLU A 399 -6.57 16.01 -26.61
CA GLU A 399 -5.44 15.54 -25.80
C GLU A 399 -5.65 15.88 -24.30
N ASN A 400 -6.87 15.71 -23.78
CA ASN A 400 -7.17 15.94 -22.40
C ASN A 400 -6.55 14.80 -21.59
N LYS A 401 -5.45 15.10 -20.90
CA LYS A 401 -4.66 14.18 -20.07
C LYS A 401 -5.47 13.41 -19.00
N PHE A 402 -6.68 13.88 -18.66
CA PHE A 402 -7.58 13.23 -17.71
C PHE A 402 -8.49 12.19 -18.38
N LEU A 403 -8.77 12.31 -19.67
CA LEU A 403 -9.48 11.29 -20.42
C LEU A 403 -8.52 10.15 -20.73
N GLN A 404 -8.74 9.01 -20.09
CA GLN A 404 -7.89 7.82 -20.23
C GLN A 404 -8.70 6.63 -20.71
N VAL A 405 -8.04 5.77 -21.48
CA VAL A 405 -8.57 4.45 -21.82
C VAL A 405 -8.27 3.54 -20.64
N THR A 406 -9.32 2.97 -20.06
CA THR A 406 -9.20 1.91 -19.07
C THR A 406 -9.69 0.60 -19.68
N VAL A 407 -9.07 -0.50 -19.28
CA VAL A 407 -9.47 -1.85 -19.67
C VAL A 407 -10.05 -2.55 -18.45
N THR A 408 -11.25 -3.10 -18.58
CA THR A 408 -11.76 -4.06 -17.60
C THR A 408 -11.61 -5.45 -18.19
N LEU A 409 -10.72 -6.24 -17.59
CA LEU A 409 -10.47 -7.62 -17.93
C LEU A 409 -11.26 -8.54 -17.01
N ARG A 410 -12.23 -9.26 -17.55
CA ARG A 410 -13.06 -10.23 -16.82
C ARG A 410 -12.46 -11.62 -17.01
N ILE A 411 -11.87 -12.17 -15.95
CA ILE A 411 -11.21 -13.48 -16.00
C ILE A 411 -12.25 -14.60 -15.93
N GLY A 412 -12.32 -15.41 -16.98
CA GLY A 412 -13.17 -16.59 -17.03
C GLY A 412 -12.43 -17.85 -16.59
N GLY A 413 -13.16 -18.93 -16.35
CA GLY A 413 -12.57 -20.21 -15.99
C GLY A 413 -13.62 -21.29 -15.74
N HIS A 414 -13.16 -22.51 -15.49
CA HIS A 414 -14.03 -23.67 -15.27
C HIS A 414 -14.44 -23.83 -13.80
N SER A 415 -13.70 -23.20 -12.88
CA SER A 415 -14.02 -23.19 -11.45
C SER A 415 -13.80 -21.81 -10.82
N GLU A 416 -14.49 -21.54 -9.72
CA GLU A 416 -14.28 -20.31 -8.95
C GLU A 416 -12.84 -20.20 -8.40
N PHE A 417 -12.25 -21.33 -8.01
CA PHE A 417 -10.88 -21.37 -7.52
C PHE A 417 -9.88 -20.93 -8.61
N GLU A 418 -9.99 -21.52 -9.81
CA GLU A 418 -9.16 -21.15 -10.96
C GLU A 418 -9.30 -19.67 -11.31
N ILE A 419 -10.54 -19.16 -11.39
CA ILE A 419 -10.80 -17.75 -11.71
C ILE A 419 -10.14 -16.84 -10.66
N ASN A 420 -10.29 -17.16 -9.38
CA ASN A 420 -9.74 -16.35 -8.29
C ASN A 420 -8.21 -16.35 -8.30
N HIS A 421 -7.59 -17.51 -8.57
CA HIS A 421 -6.13 -17.64 -8.68
C HIS A 421 -5.59 -16.83 -9.86
N ARG A 422 -6.12 -17.06 -11.07
CA ARG A 422 -5.72 -16.34 -12.28
C ARG A 422 -5.90 -14.83 -12.13
N ARG A 423 -7.06 -14.40 -11.60
CA ARG A 423 -7.34 -12.97 -11.33
C ARG A 423 -6.29 -12.37 -10.39
N ALA A 424 -5.99 -13.02 -9.27
CA ALA A 424 -5.04 -12.49 -8.29
C ALA A 424 -3.61 -12.43 -8.85
N HIS A 425 -3.18 -13.45 -9.59
CA HIS A 425 -1.86 -13.48 -10.23
C HIS A 425 -1.72 -12.36 -11.28
N LEU A 426 -2.67 -12.25 -12.20
CA LEU A 426 -2.66 -11.21 -13.23
C LEU A 426 -2.73 -9.81 -12.63
N ASP A 427 -3.55 -9.61 -11.59
CA ASP A 427 -3.70 -8.32 -10.91
C ASP A 427 -2.37 -7.88 -10.30
N ASN A 428 -1.68 -8.82 -9.62
CA ASN A 428 -0.33 -8.57 -9.12
C ASN A 428 0.67 -8.28 -10.26
N LEU A 429 0.66 -9.06 -11.33
CA LEU A 429 1.59 -8.86 -12.43
C LEU A 429 1.42 -7.48 -13.10
N ILE A 430 0.19 -7.08 -13.42
CA ILE A 430 -0.06 -5.78 -14.06
C ILE A 430 0.24 -4.64 -13.09
N ASN A 431 -0.45 -4.63 -11.95
CA ASN A 431 -0.59 -3.43 -11.15
C ASN A 431 0.61 -3.26 -10.21
N ASN A 432 1.09 -4.37 -9.66
CA ASN A 432 2.17 -4.36 -8.70
C ASN A 432 3.56 -4.49 -9.32
N ILE A 433 3.69 -5.10 -10.51
CA ILE A 433 4.98 -5.33 -11.17
C ILE A 433 5.12 -4.44 -12.40
N LEU A 434 4.30 -4.63 -13.43
CA LEU A 434 4.47 -3.94 -14.72
C LEU A 434 4.21 -2.45 -14.63
N CYS A 435 3.13 -2.00 -13.99
CA CYS A 435 2.80 -0.58 -13.89
C CYS A 435 3.93 0.20 -13.21
N VAL A 436 4.40 -0.28 -12.06
CA VAL A 436 5.46 0.37 -11.28
C VAL A 436 6.83 0.23 -11.95
N GLY A 437 7.12 -0.94 -12.52
CA GLY A 437 8.42 -1.19 -13.14
C GLY A 437 8.58 -0.48 -14.49
N LEU A 438 7.53 -0.36 -15.30
CA LEU A 438 7.57 0.41 -16.55
C LEU A 438 7.66 1.92 -16.29
N SER A 439 7.10 2.42 -15.18
CA SER A 439 7.24 3.84 -14.81
C SER A 439 8.61 4.18 -14.27
N ASP A 440 9.13 3.37 -13.33
CA ASP A 440 10.28 3.73 -12.51
C ASP A 440 11.53 2.87 -12.76
N GLY A 441 11.42 1.78 -13.52
CA GLY A 441 12.47 0.84 -13.83
C GLY A 441 12.43 -0.45 -13.00
N PHE A 442 13.20 -1.42 -13.43
CA PHE A 442 13.32 -2.74 -12.84
C PHE A 442 14.72 -3.01 -12.30
N VAL A 443 14.84 -3.93 -11.35
CA VAL A 443 16.10 -4.51 -10.88
C VAL A 443 15.99 -6.04 -10.84
N PRO A 444 17.12 -6.78 -10.86
CA PRO A 444 17.12 -8.24 -10.69
C PRO A 444 16.44 -8.67 -9.39
N THR A 445 15.54 -9.65 -9.47
CA THR A 445 14.82 -10.23 -8.32
C THR A 445 15.69 -11.25 -7.55
N TYR A 446 15.08 -12.07 -6.70
CA TYR A 446 15.75 -13.10 -5.87
C TYR A 446 16.87 -12.54 -4.97
N GLY A 447 16.78 -11.27 -4.57
CA GLY A 447 17.83 -10.63 -3.77
C GLY A 447 19.15 -10.37 -4.51
N VAL A 448 19.24 -10.69 -5.81
CA VAL A 448 20.45 -10.51 -6.63
C VAL A 448 20.85 -9.04 -6.67
N ALA A 449 19.89 -8.14 -6.86
CA ALA A 449 20.16 -6.70 -6.86
C ALA A 449 20.88 -6.24 -5.58
N LEU A 450 20.48 -6.76 -4.41
CA LEU A 450 21.13 -6.43 -3.13
C LEU A 450 22.52 -7.07 -3.03
N ALA A 451 22.66 -8.34 -3.39
CA ALA A 451 23.95 -9.04 -3.38
C ALA A 451 24.99 -8.33 -4.26
N LYS A 452 24.59 -7.83 -5.44
CA LYS A 452 25.44 -7.05 -6.36
C LYS A 452 25.97 -5.74 -5.78
N THR A 453 25.39 -5.23 -4.70
CA THR A 453 25.88 -4.01 -4.03
C THR A 453 26.95 -4.27 -2.98
N ILE A 454 27.14 -5.53 -2.55
CA ILE A 454 28.08 -5.93 -1.50
C ILE A 454 29.52 -5.46 -1.76
N PRO A 455 30.09 -5.54 -2.99
CA PRO A 455 31.46 -5.08 -3.24
C PRO A 455 31.67 -3.60 -2.90
N SER A 456 30.68 -2.74 -3.14
CA SER A 456 30.75 -1.31 -2.82
C SER A 456 30.70 -1.06 -1.30
N ILE A 457 29.95 -1.88 -0.56
CA ILE A 457 29.90 -1.81 0.90
C ILE A 457 31.21 -2.31 1.50
N ASP A 458 31.79 -3.39 0.95
CA ASP A 458 33.08 -3.91 1.40
C ASP A 458 34.21 -2.91 1.15
N ALA A 459 34.19 -2.20 0.01
CA ALA A 459 35.11 -1.09 -0.26
C ALA A 459 34.93 0.05 0.76
N LEU A 460 33.68 0.42 1.10
CA LEU A 460 33.39 1.41 2.13
C LEU A 460 33.92 0.98 3.50
N LYS A 461 33.73 -0.30 3.87
CA LYS A 461 34.23 -0.92 5.11
C LYS A 461 35.75 -0.90 5.21
N LYS A 462 36.47 -1.19 4.11
CA LYS A 462 37.94 -1.17 4.08
C LYS A 462 38.52 0.21 4.37
N ASN A 463 37.82 1.27 3.95
CA ASN A 463 38.24 2.66 4.15
C ASN A 463 37.79 3.25 5.50
N GLU A 464 36.92 2.55 6.23
CA GLU A 464 36.38 3.04 7.50
C GLU A 464 37.33 2.73 8.66
N ARG A 465 37.58 3.74 9.51
CA ARG A 465 38.46 3.63 10.67
C ARG A 465 37.67 3.37 11.95
N ASN A 466 36.42 3.84 12.02
CA ASN A 466 35.59 3.65 13.19
C ASN A 466 35.12 2.19 13.29
N LEU A 467 35.51 1.49 14.36
CA LEU A 467 35.20 0.06 14.55
C LEU A 467 33.69 -0.23 14.61
N LYS A 468 32.88 0.68 15.16
CA LYS A 468 31.42 0.52 15.26
C LYS A 468 30.74 0.67 13.91
N VAL A 469 31.18 1.67 13.13
CA VAL A 469 30.73 1.84 11.74
C VAL A 469 31.15 0.63 10.89
N ARG A 470 32.38 0.13 11.04
CA ARG A 470 32.84 -1.10 10.35
C ARG A 470 31.99 -2.32 10.71
N GLY A 471 31.66 -2.51 11.98
CA GLY A 471 30.79 -3.61 12.43
C GLY A 471 29.37 -3.50 11.86
N ALA A 472 28.84 -2.29 11.75
CA ALA A 472 27.57 -2.03 11.08
C ALA A 472 27.62 -2.32 9.57
N LEU A 473 28.71 -1.95 8.89
CA LEU A 473 28.92 -2.27 7.47
C LEU A 473 29.00 -3.79 7.23
N ASP A 474 29.69 -4.52 8.10
CA ASP A 474 29.77 -5.98 8.07
C ASP A 474 28.40 -6.65 8.26
N SER A 475 27.61 -6.10 9.19
CA SER A 475 26.22 -6.52 9.42
C SER A 475 25.34 -6.27 8.20
N CYS A 476 25.56 -5.16 7.48
CA CYS A 476 24.84 -4.86 6.24
C CYS A 476 25.20 -5.83 5.12
N ILE A 477 26.47 -6.23 4.98
CA ILE A 477 26.88 -7.25 4.00
C ILE A 477 26.11 -8.57 4.25
N THR A 478 26.06 -9.02 5.50
CA THR A 478 25.29 -10.21 5.90
C THR A 478 23.79 -10.02 5.63
N ALA A 479 23.24 -8.83 5.93
CA ALA A 479 21.82 -8.56 5.69
C ALA A 479 21.47 -8.57 4.20
N PHE A 480 22.33 -8.03 3.34
CA PHE A 480 22.07 -7.94 1.91
C PHE A 480 22.33 -9.25 1.14
N SER A 481 23.11 -10.19 1.69
CA SER A 481 23.23 -11.55 1.11
C SER A 481 22.02 -12.43 1.43
N ALA A 482 21.45 -12.28 2.64
CA ALA A 482 20.40 -13.16 3.15
C ALA A 482 19.15 -13.31 2.24
N PRO A 483 18.60 -12.25 1.61
CA PRO A 483 17.48 -12.39 0.68
C PRO A 483 17.75 -13.37 -0.46
N MET A 484 18.96 -13.35 -1.02
CA MET A 484 19.36 -14.27 -2.08
C MET A 484 19.53 -15.69 -1.57
N GLU A 485 20.10 -15.86 -0.38
CA GLU A 485 20.23 -17.18 0.24
C GLU A 485 18.86 -17.84 0.48
N ILE A 486 17.90 -17.07 0.99
CA ILE A 486 16.53 -17.52 1.24
C ILE A 486 15.82 -17.83 -0.07
N ALA A 487 15.97 -16.95 -1.08
CA ALA A 487 15.40 -17.15 -2.39
C ALA A 487 15.87 -18.46 -3.05
N MET A 488 17.18 -18.71 -3.05
CA MET A 488 17.75 -19.92 -3.65
C MET A 488 17.29 -21.19 -2.92
N LYS A 489 17.19 -21.15 -1.59
CA LYS A 489 16.64 -22.25 -0.81
C LYS A 489 15.17 -22.53 -1.15
N ASN A 490 14.36 -21.49 -1.23
CA ASN A 490 12.90 -21.64 -1.36
C ASN A 490 12.45 -21.89 -2.79
N ALA A 491 13.14 -21.33 -3.78
CA ALA A 491 12.80 -21.51 -5.20
C ALA A 491 13.37 -22.82 -5.76
N TYR A 492 14.57 -23.22 -5.34
CA TYR A 492 15.29 -24.35 -5.96
C TYR A 492 15.61 -25.50 -5.01
N GLY A 493 15.40 -25.34 -3.69
CA GLY A 493 15.70 -26.40 -2.72
C GLY A 493 17.19 -26.66 -2.52
N TYR A 494 18.07 -25.73 -2.93
CA TYR A 494 19.52 -25.92 -2.88
C TYR A 494 20.06 -26.07 -1.46
N SER A 495 21.14 -26.84 -1.33
CA SER A 495 21.87 -26.99 -0.09
C SER A 495 22.64 -25.71 0.27
N ARG A 496 23.03 -25.58 1.54
CA ARG A 496 23.78 -24.41 2.03
C ARG A 496 25.08 -24.18 1.25
N PHE A 497 25.77 -25.25 0.84
CA PHE A 497 27.03 -25.14 0.10
C PHE A 497 26.82 -24.58 -1.31
N GLU A 498 25.79 -25.06 -2.02
CA GLU A 498 25.43 -24.55 -3.35
C GLU A 498 25.01 -23.09 -3.29
N ILE A 499 24.20 -22.74 -2.30
CA ILE A 499 23.76 -21.35 -2.07
C ILE A 499 24.96 -20.42 -1.85
N SER A 500 25.89 -20.80 -0.96
CA SER A 500 27.07 -19.96 -0.69
C SER A 500 27.93 -19.77 -1.94
N LYS A 501 28.09 -20.80 -2.78
CA LYS A 501 28.80 -20.71 -4.05
C LYS A 501 28.10 -19.74 -5.02
N ILE A 502 26.79 -19.91 -5.22
CA ILE A 502 25.94 -19.06 -6.07
C ILE A 502 26.02 -17.59 -5.65
N VAL A 503 25.90 -17.31 -4.35
CA VAL A 503 25.97 -15.94 -3.83
C VAL A 503 27.36 -15.34 -4.06
N SER A 504 28.44 -16.08 -3.82
CA SER A 504 29.80 -15.60 -4.05
C SER A 504 30.04 -15.27 -5.53
N GLU A 505 29.69 -16.17 -6.44
CA GLU A 505 29.83 -15.97 -7.88
C GLU A 505 28.99 -14.77 -8.37
N THR A 506 27.81 -14.56 -7.77
CA THR A 506 26.95 -13.41 -8.07
C THR A 506 27.59 -12.10 -7.64
N ILE A 507 28.18 -12.05 -6.45
CA ILE A 507 28.90 -10.87 -5.91
C ILE A 507 30.12 -10.52 -6.79
N GLU A 508 30.83 -11.52 -7.32
CA GLU A 508 32.02 -11.34 -8.14
C GLU A 508 31.71 -10.93 -9.59
N SER A 509 30.53 -11.29 -10.09
CA SER A 509 30.12 -10.98 -11.46
C SER A 509 29.90 -9.47 -11.67
N ARG A 510 30.51 -8.93 -12.73
CA ARG A 510 30.52 -7.49 -13.03
C ARG A 510 29.24 -6.96 -13.66
N ASP A 511 28.56 -7.78 -14.44
CA ASP A 511 27.29 -7.38 -15.04
C ASP A 511 26.20 -7.37 -13.97
N PHE A 512 25.53 -6.23 -13.81
CA PHE A 512 24.53 -6.05 -12.78
C PHE A 512 23.28 -6.90 -13.03
N LEU A 513 22.92 -7.12 -14.30
CA LEU A 513 21.72 -7.86 -14.68
C LEU A 513 21.95 -9.36 -14.78
N SER A 514 23.16 -9.84 -14.54
CA SER A 514 23.50 -11.24 -14.73
C SER A 514 23.99 -11.88 -13.43
N ALA A 515 23.40 -13.02 -13.08
CA ALA A 515 23.78 -13.81 -11.92
C ALA A 515 23.60 -15.30 -12.21
N LYS A 516 24.40 -16.12 -11.53
CA LYS A 516 24.23 -17.56 -11.60
C LYS A 516 23.17 -17.98 -10.60
N ILE A 517 22.05 -18.50 -11.07
CA ILE A 517 20.96 -18.99 -10.21
C ILE A 517 20.75 -20.49 -10.32
N GLU A 518 21.09 -21.09 -11.45
CA GLU A 518 21.03 -22.55 -11.60
C GLU A 518 22.40 -23.15 -11.24
N ALA A 519 22.42 -24.02 -10.22
CA ALA A 519 23.66 -24.60 -9.70
C ALA A 519 24.48 -25.32 -10.80
N ASP A 520 23.78 -26.05 -11.67
CA ASP A 520 24.37 -26.90 -12.71
C ASP A 520 24.67 -26.17 -14.02
N SER A 521 24.21 -24.92 -14.19
CA SER A 521 24.47 -24.17 -15.42
C SER A 521 25.94 -23.74 -15.50
N ALA A 522 26.54 -23.92 -16.68
CA ALA A 522 27.86 -23.37 -16.97
C ALA A 522 27.82 -21.86 -17.27
N GLU A 523 26.65 -21.33 -17.64
CA GLU A 523 26.48 -19.94 -18.08
C GLU A 523 25.79 -19.09 -17.01
N VAL A 524 26.23 -17.83 -16.90
CA VAL A 524 25.57 -16.83 -16.07
C VAL A 524 24.27 -16.41 -16.75
N GLN A 525 23.15 -16.46 -16.04
CA GLN A 525 21.87 -16.08 -16.60
C GLN A 525 21.66 -14.57 -16.59
N ASN A 526 21.15 -14.03 -17.70
CA ASN A 526 20.71 -12.64 -17.78
C ASN A 526 19.25 -12.50 -17.30
N PHE A 527 19.03 -11.71 -16.26
CA PHE A 527 17.72 -11.57 -15.61
C PHE A 527 16.71 -10.78 -16.45
N ALA A 528 17.18 -9.94 -17.38
CA ALA A 528 16.29 -9.27 -18.32
C ALA A 528 15.70 -10.27 -19.31
N ASP A 529 16.53 -11.19 -19.83
CA ASP A 529 16.11 -12.21 -20.80
C ASP A 529 15.21 -13.29 -20.17
N LEU A 530 15.47 -13.63 -18.90
CA LEU A 530 14.65 -14.56 -18.14
C LEU A 530 13.36 -13.94 -17.59
N GLY A 531 13.23 -12.61 -17.58
CA GLY A 531 12.09 -11.92 -16.97
C GLY A 531 12.07 -11.97 -15.44
N PHE A 532 13.19 -12.28 -14.80
CA PHE A 532 13.36 -12.32 -13.35
C PHE A 532 13.61 -10.92 -12.79
N LEU A 533 12.60 -10.06 -12.92
CA LEU A 533 12.69 -8.64 -12.60
C LEU A 533 11.66 -8.24 -11.54
N GLU A 534 12.05 -7.32 -10.66
CA GLU A 534 11.14 -6.66 -9.73
C GLU A 534 11.21 -5.12 -9.86
N PRO A 535 10.14 -4.38 -9.49
CA PRO A 535 10.14 -2.94 -9.64
C PRO A 535 11.12 -2.26 -8.67
N TRP A 536 12.04 -1.46 -9.21
CA TRP A 536 13.03 -0.70 -8.44
C TRP A 536 12.38 0.09 -7.30
N LYS A 537 11.28 0.82 -7.60
CA LYS A 537 10.60 1.67 -6.63
C LYS A 537 10.06 0.91 -5.42
N LYS A 538 9.65 -0.34 -5.60
CA LYS A 538 9.19 -1.17 -4.48
C LYS A 538 10.34 -1.58 -3.57
N LEU A 539 11.47 -1.95 -4.15
CA LEU A 539 12.69 -2.24 -3.39
C LEU A 539 13.24 -0.98 -2.69
N ASP A 540 13.22 0.17 -3.36
CA ASP A 540 13.63 1.46 -2.79
C ASP A 540 12.77 1.85 -1.58
N GLN A 541 11.44 1.72 -1.72
CA GLN A 541 10.50 1.97 -0.63
C GLN A 541 10.73 1.00 0.54
N CYS A 542 10.96 -0.27 0.25
CA CYS A 542 11.30 -1.29 1.24
C CYS A 542 12.55 -0.89 2.05
N LEU A 543 13.64 -0.52 1.38
CA LEU A 543 14.88 -0.07 2.02
C LEU A 543 14.66 1.22 2.85
N ALA A 544 13.86 2.16 2.34
CA ALA A 544 13.50 3.37 3.09
C ALA A 544 12.70 3.04 4.37
N ASN A 545 11.75 2.11 4.30
CA ASN A 545 10.92 1.71 5.44
C ASN A 545 11.73 0.96 6.50
N VAL A 546 12.65 0.08 6.10
CA VAL A 546 13.62 -0.56 7.01
C VAL A 546 14.36 0.52 7.80
N LEU A 547 14.85 1.55 7.12
CA LEU A 547 15.57 2.64 7.77
C LEU A 547 14.69 3.47 8.70
N SER A 548 13.44 3.73 8.31
CA SER A 548 12.46 4.40 9.17
C SER A 548 12.21 3.62 10.46
N PHE A 549 12.08 2.29 10.39
CA PHE A 549 11.90 1.45 11.57
C PHE A 549 13.14 1.43 12.48
N VAL A 550 14.34 1.31 11.90
CA VAL A 550 15.60 1.35 12.68
C VAL A 550 15.74 2.68 13.43
N ARG A 551 15.47 3.80 12.74
CA ARG A 551 15.50 5.15 13.35
C ARG A 551 14.44 5.33 14.43
N LEU A 552 13.25 4.77 14.22
CA LEU A 552 12.17 4.83 15.20
C LEU A 552 12.59 4.14 16.51
N LEU A 553 13.16 2.94 16.42
CA LEU A 553 13.57 2.19 17.61
C LEU A 553 14.81 2.78 18.29
N ASP A 554 15.75 3.35 17.54
CA ASP A 554 16.90 4.08 18.09
C ASP A 554 16.46 5.32 18.88
N SER A 555 15.55 6.12 18.33
CA SER A 555 15.07 7.36 18.96
C SER A 555 14.04 7.12 20.08
N CYS A 556 13.53 5.91 20.24
CA CYS A 556 12.54 5.55 21.25
C CYS A 556 13.24 5.17 22.57
N GLN A 557 12.99 5.91 23.65
CA GLN A 557 13.54 5.63 24.99
C GLN A 557 12.58 4.83 25.89
N TYR A 558 11.28 5.09 25.76
CA TYR A 558 10.25 4.52 26.63
C TYR A 558 9.08 4.01 25.82
N ILE A 559 8.56 2.84 26.21
CA ILE A 559 7.36 2.24 25.65
C ILE A 559 6.32 2.13 26.75
N VAL A 560 5.17 2.77 26.52
CA VAL A 560 4.03 2.74 27.43
C VAL A 560 2.99 1.81 26.84
N ALA A 561 2.70 0.69 27.52
CA ALA A 561 1.79 -0.32 26.98
C ALA A 561 0.46 -0.36 27.75
N ARG A 562 -0.67 -0.34 27.02
CA ARG A 562 -2.02 -0.44 27.62
C ARG A 562 -2.19 -1.77 28.36
N VAL A 563 -2.82 -1.77 29.53
CA VAL A 563 -3.32 -2.99 30.20
C VAL A 563 -4.82 -3.09 30.01
N PHE A 564 -5.31 -4.30 29.71
CA PHE A 564 -6.74 -4.57 29.70
C PHE A 564 -7.19 -4.89 31.13
N GLU A 565 -8.09 -4.07 31.66
CA GLU A 565 -8.74 -4.32 32.94
C GLU A 565 -10.05 -5.10 32.71
N LYS A 566 -10.47 -5.88 33.72
CA LYS A 566 -11.82 -6.44 33.69
C LYS A 566 -12.82 -5.28 33.63
N PRO A 567 -13.87 -5.35 32.79
CA PRO A 567 -14.99 -4.44 32.94
C PRO A 567 -15.46 -4.54 34.40
N LYS A 568 -15.52 -3.39 35.10
CA LYS A 568 -16.07 -3.34 36.45
C LYS A 568 -17.45 -4.03 36.36
N LYS A 569 -17.66 -5.09 37.15
CA LYS A 569 -18.99 -5.73 37.23
C LYS A 569 -19.97 -4.59 37.44
N GLY A 570 -20.89 -4.40 36.49
CA GLY A 570 -21.90 -3.35 36.60
C GLY A 570 -22.53 -3.45 37.97
N GLY A 571 -22.45 -2.36 38.74
CA GLY A 571 -23.39 -2.20 39.85
C GLY A 571 -24.78 -2.32 39.24
N LYS A 572 -25.60 -3.18 39.84
CA LYS A 572 -27.03 -3.19 39.55
C LYS A 572 -27.61 -1.79 39.73
#